data_AF-W6TUD9-F1
#
_entry.id   AF-W6TUD9-F1
#
_cell.length_a   1.000
_cell.length_b   1.000
_cell.length_c   1.000
_cell.angle_alpha   90.00
_cell.angle_beta   90.00
_cell.angle_gamma   90.00
#
_symmetry.space_group_name_H-M   'P 1'
#
loop_
_entity.id
_entity.type
_entity.pdbx_description
1 polymer ?
#
loop_
_entity_poly.entity_id
_entity_poly.type
_entity_poly.pdbx_seq_one_letter_code
_entity_poly.pdbx_strand_id
1 'polypeptide(L)'
;MVSLNAMAQKTDTTFIAQLMRKHPDLFAGVLNHPQKNQIQVLYTQIDRDAKHKPVFKTYSYNLDDHRYFYPASTVKLAAVIFALEKVNELKIAGFTTKSTMITDSSYTAQTKVLADSTAKNGLPSIEHYIKKILLTSDNDAFNRLFEFIGRAEINSKLKKYGFNNSRILNRLAIGDAGEPAKHTNPIKFYNGDKLVYSQAEKYDPKEYVLSLTNTIMGTGYLDSTDKLVNTPFNLENKNAFSISDQQAMMRKLIYPEAFPIKERFNLMPADYKLIYTYMSKLPTESDYPAYDPKEFWPTYAKMLFYGRNKDAQIDSNIRIFNKYGDSYGFIIDNSYVVDFKNKIEFFLTAVVQSNEDGIFNDNKYEYDTVCFPFMRNLGQTIYAHELERKRKSVPDLKKFRMKYN
;
A
#
# COMPACT_ATOMS: atom_id res chain seq x y z
N MET A 1 17.50 34.86 9.01
CA MET A 1 16.64 33.80 9.57
C MET A 1 17.45 32.51 9.50
N VAL A 2 17.98 32.03 10.63
CA VAL A 2 18.88 30.87 10.68
C VAL A 2 18.05 29.63 10.39
N SER A 3 18.29 28.99 9.24
CA SER A 3 17.71 27.70 8.90
C SER A 3 18.34 26.66 9.82
N LEU A 4 17.58 26.19 10.81
CA LEU A 4 17.92 24.97 11.56
C LEU A 4 17.83 23.81 10.57
N ASN A 5 18.96 23.49 9.93
CA ASN A 5 19.19 22.19 9.34
C ASN A 5 19.05 21.18 10.48
N ALA A 6 17.85 20.60 10.63
CA ALA A 6 17.68 19.39 11.41
C ALA A 6 18.62 18.35 10.79
N MET A 7 19.75 18.08 11.46
CA MET A 7 20.59 16.95 11.09
C MET A 7 19.69 15.72 11.12
N ALA A 8 19.43 15.13 9.95
CA ALA A 8 18.68 13.89 9.86
C ALA A 8 19.44 12.86 10.71
N GLN A 9 18.83 12.40 11.80
CA GLN A 9 19.44 11.39 12.65
C GLN A 9 19.70 10.16 11.76
N LYS A 10 20.95 9.70 11.73
CA LYS A 10 21.30 8.48 11.00
C LYS A 10 20.41 7.34 11.49
N THR A 11 19.68 6.71 10.56
CA THR A 11 18.77 5.60 10.87
C THR A 11 19.56 4.48 11.55
N ASP A 12 19.05 4.01 12.69
CA ASP A 12 19.62 2.87 13.40
C ASP A 12 19.26 1.58 12.66
N THR A 13 20.30 0.82 12.29
CA THR A 13 20.19 -0.42 11.50
C THR A 13 20.33 -1.69 12.35
N THR A 14 20.51 -1.55 13.66
CA THR A 14 20.91 -2.64 14.56
C THR A 14 19.79 -3.07 15.50
N PHE A 15 18.93 -2.14 15.92
CA PHE A 15 17.87 -2.39 16.90
C PHE A 15 16.94 -3.54 16.50
N ILE A 16 16.38 -3.50 15.28
CA ILE A 16 15.43 -4.53 14.81
C ILE A 16 16.13 -5.90 14.71
N ALA A 17 17.37 -5.93 14.20
CA ALA A 17 18.17 -7.16 14.15
C ALA A 17 18.39 -7.77 15.55
N GLN A 18 18.74 -6.94 16.54
CA GLN A 18 18.92 -7.39 17.92
C GLN A 18 17.60 -7.89 18.52
N LEU A 19 16.49 -7.21 18.24
CA LEU A 19 15.18 -7.61 18.72
C LEU A 19 14.77 -8.99 18.16
N MET A 20 14.94 -9.22 16.85
CA MET A 20 14.65 -10.52 16.25
C MET A 20 15.60 -11.62 16.78
N ARG A 21 16.89 -11.32 17.00
CA ARG A 21 17.85 -12.30 17.54
C ARG A 21 17.56 -12.75 18.98
N LYS A 22 16.80 -11.97 19.75
CA LYS A 22 16.34 -12.39 21.10
C LYS A 22 15.25 -13.48 21.04
N HIS A 23 14.66 -13.71 19.87
CA HIS A 23 13.60 -14.70 19.65
C HIS A 23 13.99 -15.66 18.52
N PRO A 24 15.05 -16.46 18.69
CA PRO A 24 15.52 -17.37 17.64
C PRO A 24 14.47 -18.41 17.25
N ASP A 25 13.59 -18.81 18.18
CA ASP A 25 12.43 -19.67 17.93
C ASP A 25 11.46 -19.08 16.89
N LEU A 26 11.38 -17.75 16.78
CA LEU A 26 10.49 -17.06 15.85
C LEU A 26 11.16 -16.66 14.53
N PHE A 27 12.48 -16.42 14.54
CA PHE A 27 13.17 -15.75 13.43
C PHE A 27 14.39 -16.47 12.88
N ALA A 28 14.93 -17.51 13.53
CA ALA A 28 16.17 -18.17 13.08
C ALA A 28 16.05 -18.71 11.65
N GLY A 29 14.89 -19.24 11.26
CA GLY A 29 14.65 -19.77 9.91
C GLY A 29 14.86 -18.73 8.80
N VAL A 30 14.63 -17.44 9.09
CA VAL A 30 14.80 -16.36 8.10
C VAL A 30 16.11 -15.60 8.31
N LEU A 31 16.54 -15.42 9.58
CA LEU A 31 17.78 -14.72 9.91
C LEU A 31 19.06 -15.49 9.54
N ASN A 32 19.00 -16.83 9.55
CA ASN A 32 20.14 -17.67 9.16
C ASN A 32 20.30 -17.76 7.63
N HIS A 33 19.32 -17.28 6.87
CA HIS A 33 19.31 -17.28 5.42
C HIS A 33 18.97 -15.88 4.86
N PRO A 34 19.71 -14.82 5.24
CA PRO A 34 19.31 -13.45 4.97
C PRO A 34 19.23 -13.11 3.47
N GLN A 35 19.98 -13.82 2.63
CA GLN A 35 19.93 -13.66 1.17
C GLN A 35 18.80 -14.43 0.51
N LYS A 36 18.19 -15.42 1.18
CA LYS A 36 17.08 -16.20 0.61
C LYS A 36 15.77 -15.43 0.62
N ASN A 37 15.48 -14.74 1.72
CA ASN A 37 14.13 -14.20 1.94
C ASN A 37 13.98 -12.70 1.70
N GLN A 38 15.00 -12.05 1.14
CA GLN A 38 15.00 -10.63 0.72
C GLN A 38 14.37 -9.65 1.73
N ILE A 39 14.52 -9.89 3.04
CA ILE A 39 13.82 -9.11 4.06
C ILE A 39 14.26 -7.66 4.02
N GLN A 40 13.31 -6.74 4.11
CA GLN A 40 13.58 -5.36 4.55
C GLN A 40 12.51 -4.95 5.57
N VAL A 41 12.91 -4.21 6.60
CA VAL A 41 11.99 -3.71 7.63
C VAL A 41 12.26 -2.24 7.92
N LEU A 42 11.19 -1.48 8.08
CA LEU A 42 11.17 -0.13 8.64
C LEU A 42 10.19 -0.07 9.81
N TYR A 43 10.68 0.30 10.98
CA TYR A 43 9.87 0.55 12.16
C TYR A 43 10.05 2.01 12.58
N THR A 44 8.95 2.75 12.67
CA THR A 44 8.97 4.14 13.15
C THR A 44 8.18 4.26 14.45
N GLN A 45 8.91 4.59 15.52
CA GLN A 45 8.35 5.03 16.79
C GLN A 45 7.71 6.40 16.62
N ILE A 46 6.62 6.60 17.35
CA ILE A 46 5.93 7.88 17.42
C ILE A 46 5.93 8.33 18.88
N ASP A 47 6.58 9.46 19.11
CA ASP A 47 6.57 10.19 20.37
C ASP A 47 5.77 11.47 20.22
N ARG A 48 5.59 12.18 21.34
CA ARG A 48 4.96 13.50 21.37
C ARG A 48 5.92 14.52 21.95
N ASP A 49 6.05 15.66 21.28
CA ASP A 49 6.77 16.81 21.82
C ASP A 49 5.95 17.55 22.89
N ALA A 50 6.50 18.61 23.47
CA ALA A 50 5.82 19.43 24.48
C ALA A 50 4.51 20.07 23.98
N LYS A 51 4.33 20.21 22.66
CA LYS A 51 3.12 20.73 22.00
C LYS A 51 2.20 19.61 21.49
N HIS A 52 2.45 18.37 21.90
CA HIS A 52 1.71 17.18 21.50
C HIS A 52 1.76 16.89 19.98
N LYS A 53 2.78 17.40 19.28
CA LYS A 53 3.03 17.04 17.88
C LYS A 53 3.79 15.71 17.79
N PRO A 54 3.52 14.88 16.77
CA PRO A 54 4.24 13.62 16.60
C PRO A 54 5.71 13.87 16.28
N VAL A 55 6.59 13.12 16.94
CA VAL A 55 8.02 13.04 16.65
C VAL A 55 8.34 11.62 16.21
N PHE A 56 8.98 11.48 15.06
CA PHE A 56 9.25 10.18 14.45
C PHE A 56 10.70 9.76 14.70
N LYS A 57 10.88 8.53 15.17
CA LYS A 57 12.20 7.89 15.25
C LYS A 57 12.17 6.57 14.50
N THR A 58 12.94 6.49 13.42
CA THR A 58 12.93 5.34 12.51
C THR A 58 14.14 4.44 12.74
N TYR A 59 13.88 3.14 12.68
CA TYR A 59 14.81 2.04 12.71
C TYR A 59 14.64 1.22 11.45
N SER A 60 15.72 0.65 10.93
CA SER A 60 15.67 -0.20 9.75
C SER A 60 16.40 -1.52 9.94
N TYR A 61 16.06 -2.49 9.09
CA TYR A 61 16.81 -3.73 8.94
C TYR A 61 16.92 -4.06 7.46
N ASN A 62 18.15 -4.26 7.00
CA ASN A 62 18.48 -4.62 5.61
C ASN A 62 17.84 -3.70 4.55
N LEU A 63 17.63 -2.42 4.89
CA LEU A 63 17.02 -1.45 3.99
C LEU A 63 17.99 -1.10 2.86
N ASP A 64 17.49 -1.20 1.62
CA ASP A 64 18.17 -0.72 0.42
C ASP A 64 17.10 -0.25 -0.57
N ASP A 65 17.00 1.06 -0.77
CA ASP A 65 16.01 1.67 -1.67
C ASP A 65 16.29 1.39 -3.15
N HIS A 66 17.50 0.95 -3.51
CA HIS A 66 17.88 0.59 -4.87
C HIS A 66 17.79 -0.91 -5.13
N ARG A 67 17.70 -1.74 -4.09
CA ARG A 67 17.47 -3.19 -4.24
C ARG A 67 15.99 -3.45 -4.50
N TYR A 68 15.68 -3.72 -5.76
CA TYR A 68 14.32 -3.91 -6.21
C TYR A 68 13.67 -5.15 -5.56
N PHE A 69 12.40 -4.97 -5.20
CA PHE A 69 11.41 -6.02 -5.00
C PHE A 69 10.16 -5.61 -5.79
N TYR A 70 9.35 -6.59 -6.22
CA TYR A 70 8.08 -6.26 -6.86
C TYR A 70 7.09 -5.73 -5.80
N PRO A 71 6.61 -4.47 -5.90
CA PRO A 71 5.82 -3.85 -4.83
C PRO A 71 4.40 -4.38 -4.70
N ALA A 72 3.96 -5.23 -5.65
CA ALA A 72 2.63 -5.80 -5.69
C ALA A 72 1.54 -4.73 -5.50
N SER A 73 0.52 -5.02 -4.68
CA SER A 73 -0.62 -4.14 -4.46
C SER A 73 -0.35 -2.93 -3.55
N THR A 74 0.87 -2.72 -3.04
CA THR A 74 1.15 -1.56 -2.18
C THR A 74 1.07 -0.23 -2.95
N VAL A 75 1.33 -0.26 -4.27
CA VAL A 75 1.18 0.89 -5.18
C VAL A 75 -0.24 1.48 -5.18
N LYS A 76 -1.25 0.69 -4.81
CA LYS A 76 -2.64 1.13 -4.86
C LYS A 76 -2.95 2.25 -3.87
N LEU A 77 -2.19 2.36 -2.78
CA LEU A 77 -2.37 3.47 -1.83
C LEU A 77 -2.07 4.82 -2.50
N ALA A 78 -1.07 4.88 -3.37
CA ALA A 78 -0.77 6.08 -4.15
C ALA A 78 -1.94 6.48 -5.03
N ALA A 79 -2.55 5.51 -5.75
CA ALA A 79 -3.71 5.77 -6.60
C ALA A 79 -4.94 6.22 -5.79
N VAL A 80 -5.19 5.64 -4.62
CA VAL A 80 -6.27 6.08 -3.72
C VAL A 80 -6.09 7.56 -3.36
N ILE A 81 -4.90 7.95 -2.91
CA ILE A 81 -4.61 9.33 -2.50
C ILE A 81 -4.72 10.28 -3.71
N PHE A 82 -4.06 9.95 -4.82
CA PHE A 82 -3.96 10.84 -5.98
C PHE A 82 -5.28 11.01 -6.72
N ALA A 83 -6.17 10.00 -6.72
CA ALA A 83 -7.51 10.12 -7.28
C ALA A 83 -8.35 11.13 -6.48
N LEU A 84 -8.29 11.10 -5.15
CA LEU A 84 -9.00 12.07 -4.29
C LEU A 84 -8.42 13.48 -4.47
N GLU A 85 -7.09 13.62 -4.50
CA GLU A 85 -6.48 14.92 -4.79
C GLU A 85 -6.92 15.47 -6.14
N LYS A 86 -6.99 14.63 -7.17
CA LYS A 86 -7.43 15.05 -8.51
C LYS A 86 -8.87 15.55 -8.50
N VAL A 87 -9.78 14.87 -7.80
CA VAL A 87 -11.16 15.36 -7.60
C VAL A 87 -11.15 16.75 -6.96
N ASN A 88 -10.34 16.95 -5.92
CA ASN A 88 -10.23 18.22 -5.19
C ASN A 88 -9.56 19.34 -6.01
N GLU A 89 -8.64 18.99 -6.90
CA GLU A 89 -7.92 19.91 -7.78
C GLU A 89 -8.80 20.38 -8.95
N LEU A 90 -9.66 19.52 -9.47
CA LEU A 90 -10.57 19.85 -10.58
C LEU A 90 -11.60 20.92 -10.20
N LYS A 91 -12.06 20.95 -8.94
CA LYS A 91 -12.98 21.97 -8.39
C LYS A 91 -14.25 22.21 -9.25
N ILE A 92 -14.76 21.15 -9.88
CA ILE A 92 -15.95 21.23 -10.74
C ILE A 92 -17.21 21.07 -9.87
N ALA A 93 -18.14 22.01 -9.99
CA ALA A 93 -19.40 21.96 -9.26
C ALA A 93 -20.19 20.69 -9.58
N GLY A 94 -20.55 19.94 -8.53
CA GLY A 94 -21.28 18.68 -8.65
C GLY A 94 -20.39 17.45 -8.92
N PHE A 95 -19.15 17.59 -9.35
CA PHE A 95 -18.26 16.44 -9.49
C PHE A 95 -17.72 16.03 -8.11
N THR A 96 -17.99 14.78 -7.71
CA THR A 96 -17.56 14.24 -6.41
C THR A 96 -17.04 12.81 -6.56
N THR A 97 -16.45 12.26 -5.51
CA THR A 97 -16.02 10.85 -5.46
C THR A 97 -17.17 9.85 -5.60
N LYS A 98 -18.42 10.29 -5.39
CA LYS A 98 -19.65 9.50 -5.53
C LYS A 98 -20.29 9.59 -6.91
N SER A 99 -19.81 10.48 -7.77
CA SER A 99 -20.28 10.56 -9.16
C SER A 99 -20.02 9.23 -9.86
N THR A 100 -20.99 8.77 -10.65
CA THR A 100 -20.90 7.51 -11.41
C THR A 100 -19.78 7.63 -12.43
N MET A 101 -18.78 6.75 -12.34
CA MET A 101 -17.59 6.75 -13.18
C MET A 101 -17.71 5.72 -14.30
N ILE A 102 -18.09 6.15 -15.49
CA ILE A 102 -18.18 5.28 -16.67
C ILE A 102 -16.83 5.28 -17.39
N THR A 103 -16.26 4.09 -17.55
CA THR A 103 -14.99 3.88 -18.25
C THR A 103 -15.27 3.24 -19.61
N ASP A 104 -14.86 3.89 -20.68
CA ASP A 104 -14.97 3.37 -22.05
C ASP A 104 -13.58 2.89 -22.54
N SER A 105 -13.44 2.46 -23.78
CA SER A 105 -12.17 1.98 -24.35
C SER A 105 -11.90 2.64 -25.69
N SER A 106 -10.67 3.12 -25.90
CA SER A 106 -10.21 3.70 -27.17
C SER A 106 -8.91 3.09 -27.71
N TYR A 107 -8.30 2.17 -26.97
CA TYR A 107 -7.06 1.49 -27.36
C TYR A 107 -7.13 -0.02 -27.12
N THR A 108 -6.26 -0.79 -27.81
CA THR A 108 -6.17 -2.24 -27.68
C THR A 108 -5.95 -2.68 -26.23
N ALA A 109 -6.60 -3.78 -25.83
CA ALA A 109 -6.55 -4.37 -24.49
C ALA A 109 -7.17 -3.52 -23.36
N GLN A 110 -7.78 -2.36 -23.67
CA GLN A 110 -8.60 -1.63 -22.69
C GLN A 110 -9.97 -2.31 -22.50
N THR A 111 -10.46 -2.31 -21.26
CA THR A 111 -11.79 -2.80 -20.92
C THR A 111 -12.73 -1.66 -20.54
N LYS A 112 -14.03 -1.86 -20.77
CA LYS A 112 -15.09 -0.92 -20.40
C LYS A 112 -15.69 -1.30 -19.04
N VAL A 113 -16.15 -0.31 -18.28
CA VAL A 113 -16.94 -0.52 -17.05
C VAL A 113 -18.13 0.44 -17.04
N LEU A 114 -19.33 -0.12 -17.14
CA LEU A 114 -20.60 0.63 -17.16
C LEU A 114 -21.42 0.46 -15.86
N ALA A 115 -21.16 -0.63 -15.13
CA ALA A 115 -21.86 -1.01 -13.90
C ALA A 115 -20.87 -1.69 -12.93
N ASP A 116 -21.19 -1.69 -11.64
CA ASP A 116 -20.46 -2.44 -10.61
C ASP A 116 -21.47 -3.03 -9.63
N SER A 117 -21.79 -4.32 -9.77
CA SER A 117 -22.79 -5.02 -8.95
C SER A 117 -22.40 -5.13 -7.48
N THR A 118 -21.14 -4.88 -7.14
CA THR A 118 -20.68 -4.88 -5.74
C THR A 118 -21.00 -3.55 -5.03
N ALA A 119 -21.37 -2.52 -5.79
CA ALA A 119 -21.82 -1.24 -5.24
C ALA A 119 -23.29 -1.31 -4.83
N LYS A 120 -23.64 -0.59 -3.75
CA LYS A 120 -25.02 -0.55 -3.23
C LYS A 120 -26.07 -0.12 -4.28
N ASN A 121 -25.70 0.79 -5.18
CA ASN A 121 -26.54 1.28 -6.27
C ASN A 121 -26.25 0.63 -7.62
N GLY A 122 -25.38 -0.39 -7.68
CA GLY A 122 -24.97 -1.06 -8.91
C GLY A 122 -24.06 -0.23 -9.82
N LEU A 123 -23.56 0.93 -9.39
CA LEU A 123 -22.81 1.86 -10.23
C LEU A 123 -21.37 2.06 -9.75
N PRO A 124 -20.39 2.12 -10.67
CA PRO A 124 -19.00 2.39 -10.35
C PRO A 124 -18.80 3.84 -9.89
N SER A 125 -17.89 4.06 -8.93
CA SER A 125 -17.48 5.40 -8.49
C SER A 125 -16.09 5.35 -7.88
N ILE A 126 -15.40 6.50 -7.82
CA ILE A 126 -14.09 6.61 -7.17
C ILE A 126 -14.19 6.14 -5.71
N GLU A 127 -15.23 6.56 -4.98
CA GLU A 127 -15.46 6.15 -3.60
C GLU A 127 -15.55 4.63 -3.50
N HIS A 128 -16.32 3.99 -4.38
CA HIS A 128 -16.50 2.53 -4.36
C HIS A 128 -15.21 1.77 -4.70
N TYR A 129 -14.45 2.24 -5.69
CA TYR A 129 -13.14 1.66 -6.02
C TYR A 129 -12.16 1.76 -4.84
N ILE A 130 -12.16 2.88 -4.11
CA ILE A 130 -11.33 3.03 -2.90
C ILE A 130 -11.70 1.96 -1.85
N LYS A 131 -12.98 1.66 -1.65
CA LYS A 131 -13.43 0.60 -0.72
C LYS A 131 -12.85 -0.76 -1.12
N LYS A 132 -13.04 -1.13 -2.40
CA LYS A 132 -12.57 -2.41 -2.96
C LYS A 132 -11.04 -2.56 -2.84
N ILE A 133 -10.30 -1.48 -3.09
CA ILE A 133 -8.83 -1.45 -2.97
C ILE A 133 -8.37 -1.63 -1.52
N LEU A 134 -9.00 -0.94 -0.58
CA LEU A 134 -8.51 -0.90 0.80
C LEU A 134 -8.96 -2.12 1.63
N LEU A 135 -10.10 -2.74 1.31
CA LEU A 135 -10.60 -3.93 2.01
C LEU A 135 -9.96 -5.24 1.51
N THR A 136 -9.95 -5.46 0.19
CA THR A 136 -9.53 -6.74 -0.39
C THR A 136 -8.53 -6.61 -1.53
N SER A 137 -7.98 -5.40 -1.74
CA SER A 137 -6.95 -5.17 -2.75
C SER A 137 -7.41 -5.54 -4.17
N ASP A 138 -8.61 -5.13 -4.55
CA ASP A 138 -9.16 -5.36 -5.89
C ASP A 138 -8.27 -4.73 -6.99
N ASN A 139 -7.95 -5.50 -8.03
CA ASN A 139 -7.09 -5.05 -9.14
C ASN A 139 -7.83 -4.19 -10.15
N ASP A 140 -9.09 -4.53 -10.45
CA ASP A 140 -9.91 -3.79 -11.40
C ASP A 140 -10.14 -2.35 -10.91
N ALA A 141 -10.52 -2.21 -9.64
CA ALA A 141 -10.69 -0.93 -8.96
C ALA A 141 -9.42 -0.07 -9.00
N PHE A 142 -8.24 -0.66 -8.77
CA PHE A 142 -6.98 0.06 -8.92
C PHE A 142 -6.75 0.51 -10.37
N ASN A 143 -7.01 -0.36 -11.35
CA ASN A 143 -6.81 -0.05 -12.76
C ASN A 143 -7.72 1.13 -13.19
N ARG A 144 -8.96 1.18 -12.70
CA ARG A 144 -9.87 2.30 -12.95
C ARG A 144 -9.36 3.61 -12.35
N LEU A 145 -8.87 3.60 -11.10
CA LEU A 145 -8.26 4.80 -10.52
C LEU A 145 -6.97 5.21 -11.26
N PHE A 146 -6.15 4.25 -11.67
CA PHE A 146 -4.96 4.51 -12.47
C PHE A 146 -5.30 5.19 -13.79
N GLU A 147 -6.33 4.73 -14.50
CA GLU A 147 -6.81 5.32 -15.75
C GLU A 147 -7.40 6.73 -15.54
N PHE A 148 -8.14 6.92 -14.45
CA PHE A 148 -8.64 8.25 -14.09
C PHE A 148 -7.51 9.24 -13.84
N ILE A 149 -6.51 8.88 -13.04
CA ILE A 149 -5.38 9.78 -12.74
C ILE A 149 -4.53 9.97 -14.01
N GLY A 150 -4.11 8.88 -14.63
CA GLY A 150 -3.18 8.82 -15.74
C GLY A 150 -1.73 8.63 -15.28
N ARG A 151 -0.96 7.85 -16.04
CA ARG A 151 0.44 7.49 -15.76
C ARG A 151 1.33 8.71 -15.48
N ALA A 152 1.18 9.77 -16.28
CA ALA A 152 1.98 10.99 -16.15
C ALA A 152 1.75 11.71 -14.81
N GLU A 153 0.49 11.83 -14.42
CA GLU A 153 0.09 12.53 -13.21
C GLU A 153 0.50 11.74 -11.96
N ILE A 154 0.36 10.40 -11.96
CA ILE A 154 0.83 9.55 -10.87
C ILE A 154 2.32 9.75 -10.62
N ASN A 155 3.16 9.64 -11.65
CA ASN A 155 4.62 9.75 -11.47
C ASN A 155 5.07 11.18 -11.17
N SER A 156 4.36 12.20 -11.67
CA SER A 156 4.59 13.60 -11.28
C SER A 156 4.28 13.82 -9.80
N LYS A 157 3.17 13.28 -9.29
CA LYS A 157 2.79 13.38 -7.88
C LYS A 157 3.75 12.62 -6.96
N LEU A 158 4.25 11.44 -7.37
CA LEU A 158 5.30 10.73 -6.63
C LEU A 158 6.52 11.65 -6.40
N LYS A 159 7.05 12.25 -7.48
CA LYS A 159 8.18 13.20 -7.39
C LYS A 159 7.84 14.45 -6.58
N LYS A 160 6.67 15.05 -6.79
CA LYS A 160 6.18 16.24 -6.05
C LYS A 160 6.24 16.01 -4.53
N TYR A 161 5.89 14.80 -4.08
CA TYR A 161 5.84 14.47 -2.66
C TYR A 161 7.15 13.90 -2.09
N GLY A 162 8.21 13.85 -2.91
CA GLY A 162 9.55 13.41 -2.51
C GLY A 162 9.77 11.90 -2.60
N PHE A 163 8.87 11.15 -3.24
CA PHE A 163 8.97 9.69 -3.40
C PHE A 163 9.83 9.37 -4.65
N ASN A 164 11.12 9.65 -4.53
CA ASN A 164 12.06 9.67 -5.65
C ASN A 164 12.61 8.29 -6.03
N ASN A 165 12.40 7.26 -5.19
CA ASN A 165 12.88 5.89 -5.39
C ASN A 165 11.77 4.99 -5.96
N SER A 166 10.73 5.61 -6.53
CA SER A 166 9.48 4.92 -6.90
C SER A 166 8.93 5.39 -8.24
N ARG A 167 8.26 4.47 -8.93
CA ARG A 167 7.52 4.70 -10.18
C ARG A 167 6.34 3.73 -10.29
N ILE A 168 5.24 4.21 -10.88
CA ILE A 168 4.08 3.37 -11.16
C ILE A 168 3.78 3.49 -12.65
N LEU A 169 4.05 2.42 -13.39
CA LEU A 169 4.01 2.36 -14.84
C LEU A 169 2.78 1.63 -15.37
N ASN A 170 2.35 0.58 -14.68
CA ASN A 170 1.45 -0.44 -15.22
C ASN A 170 0.25 -0.68 -14.32
N ARG A 171 -0.89 -0.99 -14.96
CA ARG A 171 -2.05 -1.63 -14.34
C ARG A 171 -1.69 -3.04 -13.84
N LEU A 172 -2.50 -3.57 -12.93
CA LEU A 172 -2.24 -4.85 -12.26
C LEU A 172 -3.15 -5.95 -12.80
N ALA A 173 -2.60 -7.18 -12.83
CA ALA A 173 -3.30 -8.43 -13.16
C ALA A 173 -3.97 -8.50 -14.55
N ILE A 174 -3.49 -7.72 -15.52
CA ILE A 174 -3.95 -7.75 -16.92
C ILE A 174 -2.81 -7.93 -17.93
N GLY A 175 -1.61 -8.30 -17.46
CA GLY A 175 -0.42 -8.40 -18.31
C GLY A 175 0.12 -7.05 -18.82
N ASP A 176 -0.30 -5.93 -18.23
CA ASP A 176 0.05 -4.58 -18.69
C ASP A 176 1.57 -4.35 -18.68
N ALA A 177 2.09 -3.94 -19.83
CA ALA A 177 3.49 -3.60 -20.07
C ALA A 177 3.63 -2.89 -21.42
N GLY A 178 4.76 -2.22 -21.65
CA GLY A 178 5.10 -1.64 -22.94
C GLY A 178 4.10 -0.57 -23.41
N GLU A 179 3.79 -0.56 -24.70
CA GLU A 179 2.93 0.46 -25.32
C GLU A 179 1.49 0.49 -24.76
N PRO A 180 0.76 -0.62 -24.58
CA PRO A 180 -0.57 -0.59 -23.97
C PRO A 180 -0.65 0.09 -22.60
N ALA A 181 0.40 -0.04 -21.77
CA ALA A 181 0.47 0.60 -20.44
C ALA A 181 0.58 2.13 -20.50
N LYS A 182 0.94 2.67 -21.67
CA LYS A 182 1.04 4.12 -21.91
C LYS A 182 -0.29 4.77 -22.25
N HIS A 183 -1.32 3.98 -22.58
CA HIS A 183 -2.66 4.45 -22.96
C HIS A 183 -3.67 4.23 -21.82
N THR A 184 -4.39 5.29 -21.46
CA THR A 184 -5.46 5.25 -20.46
C THR A 184 -6.81 5.61 -21.06
N ASN A 185 -7.85 4.99 -20.50
CA ASN A 185 -9.21 5.01 -21.03
C ASN A 185 -9.85 6.41 -21.00
N PRO A 186 -10.76 6.71 -21.95
CA PRO A 186 -11.67 7.84 -21.81
C PRO A 186 -12.71 7.53 -20.72
N ILE A 187 -13.03 8.54 -19.90
CA ILE A 187 -13.86 8.40 -18.70
C ILE A 187 -14.88 9.53 -18.64
N LYS A 188 -16.12 9.19 -18.27
CA LYS A 188 -17.20 10.16 -18.03
C LYS A 188 -17.75 10.00 -16.62
N PHE A 189 -18.08 11.12 -15.98
CA PHE A 189 -18.66 11.16 -14.65
C PHE A 189 -20.07 11.76 -14.68
N TYR A 190 -20.99 11.11 -13.99
CA TYR A 190 -22.40 11.50 -13.95
C TYR A 190 -22.94 11.64 -12.53
N ASN A 191 -23.92 12.52 -12.35
CA ASN A 191 -24.79 12.58 -11.18
C ASN A 191 -26.24 12.38 -11.63
N GLY A 192 -26.81 11.19 -11.37
CA GLY A 192 -28.00 10.76 -12.11
C GLY A 192 -27.66 10.75 -13.60
N ASP A 193 -28.50 11.38 -14.42
CA ASP A 193 -28.29 11.45 -15.88
C ASP A 193 -27.42 12.64 -16.32
N LYS A 194 -27.04 13.53 -15.39
CA LYS A 194 -26.26 14.73 -15.71
C LYS A 194 -24.78 14.40 -15.80
N LEU A 195 -24.18 14.60 -16.99
CA LEU A 195 -22.73 14.62 -17.16
C LEU A 195 -22.11 15.79 -16.39
N VAL A 196 -21.20 15.51 -15.46
CA VAL A 196 -20.53 16.52 -14.62
C VAL A 196 -19.05 16.68 -14.93
N TYR A 197 -18.39 15.66 -15.47
CA TYR A 197 -17.00 15.72 -15.92
C TYR A 197 -16.73 14.70 -17.01
N SER A 198 -15.86 15.03 -17.97
CA SER A 198 -15.43 14.13 -19.03
C SER A 198 -13.92 14.26 -19.20
N GLN A 199 -13.25 13.13 -19.32
CA GLN A 199 -11.83 13.00 -19.59
C GLN A 199 -11.66 12.18 -20.86
N ALA A 200 -10.98 12.73 -21.86
CA ALA A 200 -10.54 11.95 -23.03
C ALA A 200 -9.44 10.96 -22.64
N GLU A 201 -9.19 9.99 -23.51
CA GLU A 201 -8.04 9.10 -23.40
C GLU A 201 -6.73 9.88 -23.31
N LYS A 202 -5.73 9.28 -22.65
CA LYS A 202 -4.40 9.89 -22.52
C LYS A 202 -3.31 8.92 -22.91
N TYR A 203 -2.26 9.48 -23.50
CA TYR A 203 -1.01 8.80 -23.82
C TYR A 203 0.16 9.43 -23.05
N ASP A 204 1.02 8.61 -22.45
CA ASP A 204 2.25 9.06 -21.79
C ASP A 204 3.49 8.30 -22.31
N PRO A 205 4.31 8.91 -23.19
CA PRO A 205 5.45 8.25 -23.80
C PRO A 205 6.65 8.05 -22.85
N LYS A 206 6.66 8.70 -21.67
CA LYS A 206 7.83 8.73 -20.77
C LYS A 206 8.11 7.36 -20.14
N GLU A 207 9.37 7.08 -19.79
CA GLU A 207 9.78 5.78 -19.23
C GLU A 207 10.04 5.77 -17.72
N TYR A 208 10.20 6.93 -17.09
CA TYR A 208 10.45 7.05 -15.64
C TYR A 208 11.56 6.11 -15.15
N VAL A 209 12.73 6.18 -15.77
CA VAL A 209 13.88 5.33 -15.45
C VAL A 209 14.32 5.53 -13.99
N LEU A 210 14.64 4.42 -13.33
CA LEU A 210 15.24 4.34 -11.99
C LEU A 210 16.45 3.41 -12.10
N SER A 211 17.53 3.75 -11.40
CA SER A 211 18.67 2.85 -11.26
C SER A 211 18.40 1.89 -10.11
N LEU A 212 18.14 0.63 -10.45
CA LEU A 212 17.73 -0.43 -9.53
C LEU A 212 18.61 -1.66 -9.74
N THR A 213 18.95 -2.34 -8.64
CA THR A 213 19.56 -3.67 -8.65
C THR A 213 18.47 -4.73 -8.46
N ASN A 214 18.79 -6.00 -8.69
CA ASN A 214 17.88 -7.12 -8.41
C ASN A 214 16.58 -7.11 -9.23
N THR A 215 16.61 -6.63 -10.48
CA THR A 215 15.44 -6.59 -11.39
C THR A 215 15.26 -7.85 -12.22
N ILE A 216 16.24 -8.76 -12.20
CA ILE A 216 16.21 -10.05 -12.88
C ILE A 216 16.30 -11.12 -11.79
N MET A 217 15.32 -12.03 -11.71
CA MET A 217 15.18 -12.95 -10.58
C MET A 217 14.88 -14.38 -11.01
N GLY A 218 15.23 -15.34 -10.14
CA GLY A 218 14.89 -16.75 -10.33
C GLY A 218 15.66 -17.46 -11.44
N THR A 219 15.24 -18.69 -11.71
CA THR A 219 15.80 -19.57 -12.74
C THR A 219 14.83 -19.80 -13.90
N GLY A 220 13.53 -19.54 -13.68
CA GLY A 220 12.50 -19.68 -14.70
C GLY A 220 11.20 -18.98 -14.31
N TYR A 221 10.23 -18.97 -15.23
CA TYR A 221 8.88 -18.48 -14.98
C TYR A 221 7.84 -19.12 -15.91
N LEU A 222 6.57 -19.13 -15.51
CA LEU A 222 5.46 -19.42 -16.42
C LEU A 222 5.08 -18.16 -17.21
N ASP A 223 5.01 -18.29 -18.53
CA ASP A 223 4.52 -17.23 -19.42
C ASP A 223 2.98 -17.12 -19.39
N SER A 224 2.41 -16.19 -20.16
CA SER A 224 0.96 -15.97 -20.21
C SER A 224 0.16 -17.12 -20.81
N THR A 225 0.83 -18.17 -21.31
CA THR A 225 0.23 -19.41 -21.84
C THR A 225 0.53 -20.61 -20.94
N ASP A 226 0.95 -20.36 -19.69
CA ASP A 226 1.34 -21.35 -18.68
C ASP A 226 2.51 -22.25 -19.11
N LYS A 227 3.35 -21.78 -20.05
CA LYS A 227 4.56 -22.51 -20.46
C LYS A 227 5.76 -22.09 -19.62
N LEU A 228 6.52 -23.09 -19.17
CA LEU A 228 7.77 -22.86 -18.46
C LEU A 228 8.85 -22.32 -19.39
N VAL A 229 9.32 -21.11 -19.07
CA VAL A 229 10.48 -20.47 -19.69
C VAL A 229 11.66 -20.61 -18.74
N ASN A 230 12.69 -21.34 -19.15
CA ASN A 230 13.90 -21.62 -18.36
C ASN A 230 14.93 -20.49 -18.45
N THR A 231 14.51 -19.25 -18.20
CA THR A 231 15.39 -18.09 -18.07
C THR A 231 14.96 -17.22 -16.89
N PRO A 232 15.87 -16.46 -16.27
CA PRO A 232 15.51 -15.55 -15.19
C PRO A 232 14.41 -14.55 -15.61
N PHE A 233 13.49 -14.29 -14.70
CA PHE A 233 12.35 -13.41 -14.93
C PHE A 233 12.74 -11.94 -14.84
N ASN A 234 12.49 -11.18 -15.91
CA ASN A 234 12.83 -9.76 -16.00
C ASN A 234 11.68 -8.86 -15.52
N LEU A 235 11.91 -8.13 -14.44
CA LEU A 235 10.97 -7.21 -13.80
C LEU A 235 11.36 -5.73 -13.97
N GLU A 236 12.38 -5.41 -14.77
CA GLU A 236 12.92 -4.06 -14.91
C GLU A 236 11.85 -3.03 -15.29
N ASN A 237 10.94 -3.36 -16.20
CA ASN A 237 9.90 -2.44 -16.68
C ASN A 237 8.59 -2.49 -15.86
N LYS A 238 8.65 -3.01 -14.63
CA LYS A 238 7.49 -3.07 -13.74
C LYS A 238 7.44 -1.87 -12.77
N ASN A 239 6.34 -1.80 -12.02
CA ASN A 239 6.17 -0.82 -10.95
C ASN A 239 7.28 -1.00 -9.90
N ALA A 240 7.80 0.09 -9.35
CA ALA A 240 8.77 0.07 -8.25
C ALA A 240 8.30 1.01 -7.14
N PHE A 241 8.29 0.56 -5.89
CA PHE A 241 7.86 1.39 -4.76
C PHE A 241 8.64 0.99 -3.52
N SER A 242 9.71 1.73 -3.20
CA SER A 242 10.59 1.37 -2.08
C SER A 242 9.83 1.43 -0.74
N ILE A 243 10.23 0.62 0.25
CA ILE A 243 9.54 0.65 1.56
C ILE A 243 9.75 2.00 2.29
N SER A 244 10.84 2.71 2.01
CA SER A 244 11.04 4.08 2.52
C SER A 244 9.98 5.03 2.00
N ASP A 245 9.73 5.00 0.67
CA ASP A 245 8.71 5.84 0.04
C ASP A 245 7.29 5.42 0.47
N GLN A 246 7.03 4.12 0.60
CA GLN A 246 5.76 3.60 1.10
C GLN A 246 5.47 4.10 2.53
N GLN A 247 6.42 3.96 3.45
CA GLN A 247 6.21 4.39 4.84
C GLN A 247 6.18 5.93 4.94
N ALA A 248 6.97 6.65 4.14
CA ALA A 248 6.92 8.11 4.08
C ALA A 248 5.55 8.62 3.61
N MET A 249 4.97 7.99 2.58
CA MET A 249 3.60 8.25 2.13
C MET A 249 2.58 7.99 3.26
N MET A 250 2.71 6.85 3.96
CA MET A 250 1.83 6.51 5.08
C MET A 250 1.93 7.54 6.23
N ARG A 251 3.13 7.96 6.62
CA ARG A 251 3.31 8.99 7.66
C ARG A 251 2.66 10.31 7.28
N LYS A 252 2.84 10.74 6.03
CA LYS A 252 2.22 11.97 5.50
C LYS A 252 0.69 11.87 5.45
N LEU A 253 0.16 10.69 5.17
CA LEU A 253 -1.27 10.42 5.17
C LEU A 253 -1.86 10.40 6.59
N ILE A 254 -1.20 9.77 7.56
CA ILE A 254 -1.72 9.57 8.93
C ILE A 254 -1.50 10.81 9.83
N TYR A 255 -0.40 11.55 9.60
CA TYR A 255 -0.01 12.73 10.35
C TYR A 255 0.32 13.93 9.44
N PRO A 256 -0.63 14.41 8.61
CA PRO A 256 -0.38 15.55 7.72
C PRO A 256 0.07 16.81 8.48
N GLU A 257 -0.40 16.99 9.73
CA GLU A 257 -0.03 18.11 10.60
C GLU A 257 1.46 18.16 10.96
N ALA A 258 2.18 17.03 10.84
CA ALA A 258 3.61 16.95 11.06
C ALA A 258 4.44 17.56 9.91
N PHE A 259 3.80 17.82 8.77
CA PHE A 259 4.46 18.32 7.56
C PHE A 259 4.03 19.77 7.25
N PRO A 260 4.89 20.57 6.59
CA PRO A 260 4.51 21.87 6.05
C PRO A 260 3.31 21.75 5.09
N ILE A 261 2.43 22.76 5.06
CA ILE A 261 1.20 22.73 4.25
C ILE A 261 1.49 22.38 2.77
N LYS A 262 2.55 22.93 2.19
CA LYS A 262 2.97 22.69 0.80
C LYS A 262 3.36 21.25 0.50
N GLU A 263 3.68 20.46 1.52
CA GLU A 263 4.10 19.05 1.39
C GLU A 263 2.96 18.07 1.67
N ARG A 264 1.80 18.54 2.16
CA ARG A 264 0.64 17.70 2.46
C ARG A 264 -0.09 17.33 1.19
N PHE A 265 -0.76 16.18 1.21
CA PHE A 265 -1.73 15.84 0.17
C PHE A 265 -2.89 16.83 0.22
N ASN A 266 -3.41 17.20 -0.95
CA ASN A 266 -4.61 18.02 -1.11
C ASN A 266 -5.88 17.19 -0.86
N LEU A 267 -6.02 16.72 0.37
CA LEU A 267 -7.16 15.93 0.83
C LEU A 267 -8.06 16.76 1.74
N MET A 268 -9.37 16.59 1.59
CA MET A 268 -10.38 17.15 2.47
C MET A 268 -10.61 16.25 3.68
N PRO A 269 -11.22 16.75 4.78
CA PRO A 269 -11.54 15.93 5.95
C PRO A 269 -12.36 14.66 5.63
N ALA A 270 -13.26 14.73 4.64
CA ALA A 270 -14.04 13.59 4.18
C ALA A 270 -13.19 12.50 3.51
N ASP A 271 -12.13 12.89 2.79
CA ASP A 271 -11.19 11.97 2.14
C ASP A 271 -10.38 11.18 3.17
N TYR A 272 -9.86 11.88 4.19
CA TYR A 272 -9.19 11.22 5.31
C TYR A 272 -10.13 10.25 6.04
N LYS A 273 -11.38 10.65 6.29
CA LYS A 273 -12.38 9.76 6.90
C LYS A 273 -12.63 8.51 6.05
N LEU A 274 -12.79 8.67 4.73
CA LEU A 274 -12.97 7.54 3.80
C LEU A 274 -11.76 6.59 3.86
N ILE A 275 -10.56 7.12 3.67
CA ILE A 275 -9.33 6.32 3.69
C ILE A 275 -9.16 5.60 5.03
N TYR A 276 -9.22 6.33 6.15
CA TYR A 276 -9.00 5.75 7.47
C TYR A 276 -10.03 4.69 7.83
N THR A 277 -11.30 4.91 7.45
CA THR A 277 -12.36 3.91 7.64
C THR A 277 -11.97 2.62 6.94
N TYR A 278 -11.74 2.65 5.62
CA TYR A 278 -11.55 1.42 4.86
C TYR A 278 -10.15 0.80 4.98
N MET A 279 -9.14 1.58 5.37
CA MET A 279 -7.82 1.03 5.73
C MET A 279 -7.86 0.22 7.04
N SER A 280 -8.70 0.60 8.01
CA SER A 280 -8.75 -0.05 9.32
C SER A 280 -9.85 -1.10 9.46
N LYS A 281 -10.87 -1.01 8.60
CA LYS A 281 -12.02 -1.92 8.55
C LYS A 281 -11.58 -3.33 8.08
N LEU A 282 -12.19 -4.35 8.66
CA LEU A 282 -12.04 -5.75 8.24
C LEU A 282 -13.01 -6.05 7.09
N PRO A 283 -12.70 -6.96 6.16
CA PRO A 283 -13.62 -7.30 5.06
C PRO A 283 -15.01 -7.70 5.56
N THR A 284 -15.07 -8.48 6.65
CA THR A 284 -16.31 -8.96 7.28
C THR A 284 -17.12 -7.88 8.00
N GLU A 285 -16.57 -6.67 8.17
CA GLU A 285 -17.32 -5.52 8.72
C GLU A 285 -18.03 -4.74 7.60
N SER A 286 -17.80 -5.05 6.31
CA SER A 286 -18.29 -4.27 5.17
C SER A 286 -19.64 -4.73 4.64
N ASP A 287 -20.59 -3.79 4.54
CA ASP A 287 -21.90 -4.04 3.91
C ASP A 287 -21.82 -3.97 2.37
N TYR A 288 -21.04 -3.02 1.83
CA TYR A 288 -20.88 -2.80 0.39
C TYR A 288 -19.45 -2.32 0.04
N PRO A 289 -18.68 -3.11 -0.73
CA PRO A 289 -18.97 -4.49 -1.10
C PRO A 289 -19.20 -5.40 0.11
N ALA A 290 -20.13 -6.34 -0.02
CA ALA A 290 -20.27 -7.45 0.91
C ALA A 290 -19.31 -8.56 0.49
N TYR A 291 -18.51 -9.07 1.42
CA TYR A 291 -17.52 -10.11 1.14
C TYR A 291 -17.90 -11.41 1.83
N ASP A 292 -17.73 -12.54 1.14
CA ASP A 292 -17.88 -13.87 1.76
C ASP A 292 -16.76 -14.07 2.80
N PRO A 293 -17.07 -14.28 4.09
CA PRO A 293 -16.07 -14.52 5.12
C PRO A 293 -15.19 -15.76 4.89
N LYS A 294 -15.62 -16.72 4.07
CA LYS A 294 -14.81 -17.89 3.69
C LYS A 294 -13.68 -17.52 2.73
N GLU A 295 -13.93 -16.58 1.83
CA GLU A 295 -12.95 -16.06 0.88
C GLU A 295 -12.11 -14.94 1.52
N PHE A 296 -12.77 -14.01 2.21
CA PHE A 296 -12.20 -12.84 2.86
C PHE A 296 -12.50 -12.84 4.36
N TRP A 297 -11.77 -13.68 5.09
CA TRP A 297 -11.86 -13.74 6.55
C TRP A 297 -11.32 -12.45 7.21
N PRO A 298 -11.56 -12.23 8.52
CA PRO A 298 -11.30 -10.93 9.16
C PRO A 298 -9.87 -10.38 8.98
N THR A 299 -8.84 -11.22 9.09
CA THR A 299 -7.43 -10.81 8.97
C THR A 299 -6.87 -10.89 7.56
N TYR A 300 -7.70 -11.17 6.54
CA TYR A 300 -7.25 -11.37 5.16
C TYR A 300 -6.25 -10.31 4.69
N ALA A 301 -6.53 -9.03 5.01
CA ALA A 301 -5.72 -7.88 4.65
C ALA A 301 -4.68 -7.45 5.71
N LYS A 302 -4.56 -8.17 6.83
CA LYS A 302 -3.74 -7.79 8.00
C LYS A 302 -2.59 -8.78 8.18
N MET A 303 -1.49 -8.55 7.46
CA MET A 303 -0.36 -9.48 7.41
C MET A 303 0.62 -9.22 8.54
N LEU A 304 1.01 -7.97 8.78
CA LEU A 304 1.72 -7.61 10.02
C LEU A 304 0.79 -7.80 11.22
N PHE A 305 1.35 -8.31 12.33
CA PHE A 305 0.67 -8.59 13.61
C PHE A 305 -0.26 -9.81 13.61
N TYR A 306 -1.07 -10.03 12.57
CA TYR A 306 -1.99 -11.17 12.50
C TYR A 306 -1.56 -12.28 11.53
N GLY A 307 -0.60 -12.04 10.64
CA GLY A 307 -0.11 -13.03 9.67
C GLY A 307 -1.18 -13.49 8.71
N ARG A 308 -2.24 -12.70 8.47
CA ARG A 308 -3.38 -13.15 7.67
C ARG A 308 -3.99 -14.50 8.19
N ASN A 309 -3.76 -14.83 9.46
CA ASN A 309 -4.19 -16.10 10.03
C ASN A 309 -5.73 -16.16 10.20
N LYS A 310 -6.37 -17.20 9.64
CA LYS A 310 -7.82 -17.44 9.71
C LYS A 310 -8.32 -17.59 11.15
N ASP A 311 -7.50 -18.17 12.02
CA ASP A 311 -7.85 -18.47 13.42
C ASP A 311 -7.41 -17.37 14.40
N ALA A 312 -6.96 -16.21 13.88
CA ALA A 312 -6.51 -15.11 14.72
C ALA A 312 -7.66 -14.56 15.58
N GLN A 313 -7.41 -14.44 16.88
CA GLN A 313 -8.28 -13.70 17.78
C GLN A 313 -8.06 -12.20 17.58
N ILE A 314 -9.11 -11.51 17.12
CA ILE A 314 -9.06 -10.08 16.85
C ILE A 314 -9.29 -9.30 18.14
N ASP A 315 -8.32 -8.47 18.51
CA ASP A 315 -8.50 -7.54 19.62
C ASP A 315 -9.24 -6.31 19.11
N SER A 316 -10.46 -6.09 19.61
CA SER A 316 -11.28 -4.92 19.28
C SER A 316 -10.63 -3.58 19.63
N ASN A 317 -9.63 -3.56 20.51
CA ASN A 317 -8.86 -2.37 20.88
C ASN A 317 -7.72 -2.05 19.90
N ILE A 318 -7.35 -3.01 19.04
CA ILE A 318 -6.29 -2.83 18.06
C ILE A 318 -6.91 -2.56 16.69
N ARG A 319 -6.39 -1.55 16.00
CA ARG A 319 -6.71 -1.27 14.60
C ARG A 319 -5.42 -1.05 13.81
N ILE A 320 -5.40 -1.60 12.60
CA ILE A 320 -4.26 -1.58 11.69
C ILE A 320 -4.71 -0.91 10.40
N PHE A 321 -4.17 0.28 10.14
CA PHE A 321 -4.38 1.05 8.93
C PHE A 321 -3.24 0.70 7.98
N ASN A 322 -3.52 -0.14 6.98
CA ASN A 322 -2.46 -0.63 6.11
C ASN A 322 -2.84 -0.65 4.63
N LYS A 323 -1.81 -0.81 3.81
CA LYS A 323 -1.95 -1.37 2.46
C LYS A 323 -0.92 -2.48 2.29
N TYR A 324 -1.43 -3.70 2.13
CA TYR A 324 -0.62 -4.88 1.87
C TYR A 324 -0.43 -5.13 0.37
N GLY A 325 0.48 -6.03 0.03
CA GLY A 325 0.61 -6.62 -1.29
C GLY A 325 1.28 -7.99 -1.24
N ASP A 326 0.84 -8.86 -2.13
CA ASP A 326 1.39 -10.20 -2.33
C ASP A 326 1.52 -10.48 -3.84
N SER A 327 2.67 -10.99 -4.27
CA SER A 327 2.95 -11.43 -5.64
C SER A 327 4.36 -11.99 -5.72
N TYR A 328 4.60 -12.98 -6.59
CA TYR A 328 5.95 -13.46 -6.92
C TYR A 328 6.78 -13.90 -5.70
N GLY A 329 6.13 -14.54 -4.72
CA GLY A 329 6.75 -14.93 -3.46
C GLY A 329 6.96 -13.79 -2.48
N PHE A 330 6.75 -12.53 -2.86
CA PHE A 330 6.84 -11.38 -1.96
C PHE A 330 5.54 -11.19 -1.18
N ILE A 331 5.68 -10.97 0.12
CA ILE A 331 4.66 -10.39 1.00
C ILE A 331 5.17 -9.04 1.48
N ILE A 332 4.33 -8.01 1.34
CA ILE A 332 4.62 -6.64 1.78
C ILE A 332 3.43 -6.13 2.58
N ASP A 333 3.70 -5.48 3.71
CA ASP A 333 2.67 -4.79 4.46
C ASP A 333 3.22 -3.47 5.01
N ASN A 334 2.56 -2.37 4.66
CA ASN A 334 2.87 -1.03 5.14
C ASN A 334 1.76 -0.58 6.08
N SER A 335 2.05 -0.62 7.39
CA SER A 335 1.05 -0.54 8.45
C SER A 335 1.29 0.63 9.41
N TYR A 336 0.21 1.29 9.79
CA TYR A 336 0.11 2.11 10.99
C TYR A 336 -0.78 1.37 12.00
N VAL A 337 -0.21 0.99 13.14
CA VAL A 337 -0.88 0.19 14.17
C VAL A 337 -1.27 1.09 15.33
N VAL A 338 -2.49 0.91 15.84
CA VAL A 338 -3.02 1.64 16.99
C VAL A 338 -3.61 0.65 17.98
N ASP A 339 -3.26 0.80 19.25
CA ASP A 339 -3.93 0.15 20.37
C ASP A 339 -4.57 1.23 21.26
N PHE A 340 -5.90 1.23 21.28
CA PHE A 340 -6.65 2.23 22.01
C PHE A 340 -6.71 2.00 23.53
N LYS A 341 -6.50 0.76 23.98
CA LYS A 341 -6.48 0.40 25.40
C LYS A 341 -5.17 0.83 26.03
N ASN A 342 -4.04 0.41 25.44
CA ASN A 342 -2.70 0.70 25.96
C ASN A 342 -2.12 2.04 25.48
N LYS A 343 -2.85 2.77 24.61
CA LYS A 343 -2.43 4.05 24.02
C LYS A 343 -1.10 3.94 23.25
N ILE A 344 -0.99 2.87 22.47
CA ILE A 344 0.19 2.57 21.66
C ILE A 344 -0.10 2.92 20.22
N GLU A 345 0.92 3.43 19.54
CA GLU A 345 0.92 3.57 18.09
C GLU A 345 2.34 3.52 17.52
N PHE A 346 2.45 3.02 16.29
CA PHE A 346 3.71 2.97 15.55
C PHE A 346 3.45 2.71 14.06
N PHE A 347 4.44 3.02 13.23
CA PHE A 347 4.47 2.52 11.85
C PHE A 347 5.39 1.31 11.77
N LEU A 348 4.98 0.31 11.00
CA LEU A 348 5.78 -0.85 10.68
C LEU A 348 5.54 -1.20 9.21
N THR A 349 6.63 -1.30 8.47
CA THR A 349 6.62 -1.72 7.06
C THR A 349 7.61 -2.84 6.91
N ALA A 350 7.20 -3.93 6.28
CA ALA A 350 8.08 -5.06 6.02
C ALA A 350 7.84 -5.64 4.62
N VAL A 351 8.91 -6.15 4.04
CA VAL A 351 8.89 -7.05 2.89
C VAL A 351 9.63 -8.33 3.28
N VAL A 352 9.11 -9.46 2.85
CA VAL A 352 9.76 -10.78 2.89
C VAL A 352 9.40 -11.51 1.61
N GLN A 353 10.33 -12.29 1.07
CA GLN A 353 10.09 -13.17 -0.05
C GLN A 353 10.33 -14.62 0.35
N SER A 354 9.58 -15.56 -0.21
CA SER A 354 10.01 -16.95 -0.30
C SER A 354 9.61 -17.54 -1.63
N ASN A 355 10.58 -18.13 -2.32
CA ASN A 355 10.43 -18.81 -3.60
C ASN A 355 11.55 -19.86 -3.70
N GLU A 356 11.39 -21.02 -3.06
CA GLU A 356 12.46 -22.01 -2.94
C GLU A 356 12.78 -22.74 -4.25
N ASP A 357 11.83 -22.90 -5.18
CA ASP A 357 12.10 -23.53 -6.49
C ASP A 357 12.65 -22.56 -7.53
N GLY A 358 12.58 -21.25 -7.26
CA GLY A 358 13.11 -20.19 -8.11
C GLY A 358 12.27 -19.93 -9.37
N ILE A 359 11.04 -20.47 -9.45
CA ILE A 359 10.13 -20.31 -10.57
C ILE A 359 9.12 -19.19 -10.26
N PHE A 360 8.94 -18.27 -11.20
CA PHE A 360 7.98 -17.17 -11.06
C PHE A 360 6.67 -17.49 -11.81
N ASN A 361 5.54 -16.94 -11.37
CA ASN A 361 4.19 -17.16 -11.94
C ASN A 361 3.62 -18.59 -11.83
N ASP A 362 4.22 -19.51 -11.10
CA ASP A 362 3.71 -20.88 -10.98
C ASP A 362 2.79 -21.11 -9.76
N ASN A 363 2.56 -20.06 -8.97
CA ASN A 363 1.76 -20.03 -7.75
C ASN A 363 2.28 -20.95 -6.62
N LYS A 364 3.57 -21.33 -6.64
CA LYS A 364 4.20 -22.11 -5.58
C LYS A 364 5.15 -21.24 -4.77
N TYR A 365 4.66 -20.76 -3.63
CA TYR A 365 5.43 -19.91 -2.74
C TYR A 365 5.20 -20.33 -1.29
N GLU A 366 6.21 -20.18 -0.44
CA GLU A 366 6.13 -20.51 0.99
C GLU A 366 5.46 -19.39 1.81
N TYR A 367 4.30 -18.91 1.34
CA TYR A 367 3.56 -17.85 2.03
C TYR A 367 3.11 -18.28 3.42
N ASP A 368 2.45 -19.45 3.52
CA ASP A 368 1.86 -19.92 4.78
C ASP A 368 2.90 -20.43 5.79
N THR A 369 4.03 -20.96 5.30
CA THR A 369 5.05 -21.58 6.13
C THR A 369 6.20 -20.64 6.50
N VAL A 370 6.48 -19.61 5.70
CA VAL A 370 7.58 -18.67 5.92
C VAL A 370 7.08 -17.23 6.06
N CYS A 371 6.44 -16.68 5.02
CA CYS A 371 6.19 -15.24 4.93
C CYS A 371 5.16 -14.73 5.95
N PHE A 372 3.99 -15.38 6.05
CA PHE A 372 2.94 -14.99 6.98
C PHE A 372 3.33 -15.19 8.45
N PRO A 373 3.97 -16.31 8.85
CA PRO A 373 4.55 -16.44 10.19
C PRO A 373 5.55 -15.33 10.51
N PHE A 374 6.46 -14.99 9.58
CA PHE A 374 7.41 -13.90 9.77
C PHE A 374 6.68 -12.56 10.03
N MET A 375 5.69 -12.21 9.22
CA MET A 375 4.93 -10.96 9.34
C MET A 375 4.17 -10.87 10.68
N ARG A 376 3.52 -11.98 11.10
CA ARG A 376 2.86 -12.06 12.40
C ARG A 376 3.86 -11.83 13.54
N ASN A 377 4.93 -12.62 13.55
CA ASN A 377 5.92 -12.62 14.62
C ASN A 377 6.59 -11.24 14.73
N LEU A 378 6.99 -10.64 13.59
CA LEU A 378 7.57 -9.30 13.57
C LEU A 378 6.63 -8.25 14.15
N GLY A 379 5.35 -8.25 13.73
CA GLY A 379 4.36 -7.31 14.25
C GLY A 379 4.12 -7.45 15.75
N GLN A 380 4.03 -8.69 16.25
CA GLN A 380 3.82 -8.97 17.67
C GLN A 380 5.05 -8.64 18.52
N THR A 381 6.26 -8.92 18.04
CA THR A 381 7.52 -8.57 18.72
C THR A 381 7.69 -7.05 18.82
N ILE A 382 7.41 -6.29 17.76
CA ILE A 382 7.45 -4.82 17.81
C ILE A 382 6.38 -4.26 18.76
N TYR A 383 5.17 -4.83 18.75
CA TYR A 383 4.12 -4.43 19.68
C TYR A 383 4.50 -4.71 21.15
N ALA A 384 5.11 -5.87 21.45
CA ALA A 384 5.61 -6.19 22.79
C ALA A 384 6.68 -5.17 23.25
N HIS A 385 7.60 -4.79 22.36
CA HIS A 385 8.56 -3.71 22.64
C HIS A 385 7.86 -2.37 22.92
N GLU A 386 6.82 -2.02 22.16
CA GLU A 386 6.04 -0.81 22.41
C GLU A 386 5.25 -0.85 23.74
N LEU A 387 4.80 -2.01 24.20
CA LEU A 387 4.14 -2.16 25.50
C LEU A 387 5.07 -1.77 26.66
N GLU A 388 6.34 -2.14 26.57
CA GLU A 388 7.36 -1.85 27.60
C GLU A 388 7.92 -0.43 27.49
N ARG A 389 7.71 0.25 26.36
CA ARG A 389 8.30 1.56 26.09
C ARG A 389 7.73 2.64 27.00
N LYS A 390 8.61 3.29 27.77
CA LYS A 390 8.28 4.50 28.54
C LYS A 390 8.07 5.68 27.58
N ARG A 391 6.90 6.32 27.68
CA ARG A 391 6.52 7.50 26.89
C ARG A 391 6.42 8.70 27.80
N LYS A 392 6.96 9.84 27.36
CA LYS A 392 6.86 11.10 28.12
C LYS A 392 5.45 11.69 28.09
N SER A 393 4.71 11.46 27.00
CA SER A 393 3.35 11.96 26.81
C SER A 393 2.51 10.91 26.11
N VAL A 394 1.27 10.76 26.57
CA VAL A 394 0.30 9.80 26.04
C VAL A 394 -0.31 10.34 24.75
N PRO A 395 -0.41 9.55 23.67
CA PRO A 395 -1.03 10.01 22.43
C PRO A 395 -2.56 10.12 22.55
N ASP A 396 -3.14 11.14 21.91
CA ASP A 396 -4.58 11.18 21.64
C ASP A 396 -4.87 10.44 20.32
N LEU A 397 -5.56 9.30 20.45
CA LEU A 397 -5.88 8.39 19.36
C LEU A 397 -7.36 8.48 18.94
N LYS A 398 -8.14 9.44 19.48
CA LYS A 398 -9.58 9.57 19.19
C LYS A 398 -9.86 9.70 17.69
N LYS A 399 -8.99 10.42 16.94
CA LYS A 399 -9.14 10.61 15.49
C LYS A 399 -9.09 9.31 14.68
N PHE A 400 -8.56 8.23 15.26
CA PHE A 400 -8.45 6.91 14.63
C PHE A 400 -9.55 5.93 15.07
N ARG A 401 -10.41 6.31 16.01
CA ARG A 401 -11.58 5.47 16.37
C ARG A 401 -12.67 5.63 15.33
N MET A 402 -12.71 4.71 14.38
CA MET A 402 -13.71 4.70 13.32
C MET A 402 -15.02 4.05 13.79
N LYS A 403 -16.13 4.46 13.19
CA LYS A 403 -17.40 3.74 13.26
C LYS A 403 -17.60 3.02 11.93
N TYR A 404 -17.86 1.73 11.97
CA TYR A 404 -17.97 0.90 10.77
C TYR A 404 -19.42 0.62 10.35
N ASN A 405 -20.38 1.26 11.03
CA ASN A 405 -21.82 1.08 10.92
C ASN A 405 -22.48 2.34 10.40
#